data_AF-A0A7K4DSY2-F1
#
_entry.id   AF-A0A7K4DSY2-F1
#
_cell.length_a   1.000
_cell.length_b   1.000
_cell.length_c   1.000
_cell.angle_alpha   90.00
_cell.angle_beta   90.00
_cell.angle_gamma   90.00
#
_symmetry.space_group_name_H-M   'P 1'
#
loop_
_entity.id
_entity.type
_entity.pdbx_description
1 polymer ?
#
loop_
_entity_poly.entity_id
_entity_poly.type
_entity_poly.pdbx_seq_one_letter_code
_entity_poly.pdbx_strand_id
1 'polypeptide(L)'
;MSTFSKIEPSYFSKDGCRLVWTGLDEDDTDTVILNKDELLQLVEILKNNHVGNVELEDNVSEILINSDVVQFRLKDRDQLEASTDDFRDKVLEYAKVPHEPQSVQTSTKEFYATGWTKSESSVDSKTKSDKPKVTLLQAILSGNPKKLDQELSPSDLFRIFGTRRSTRKFAKTKVEDWKIEKILAAADTAPTAGNFQGLEVYYVKSKKAKEALVEAANRQPFVNAPLVLIFCMNPDRVKMNFSPDMLTKFSLQDATIAATYSQLAAHALGLSSIWIGMIDEKKVQKILGTELRPSSILCIGYPDMRKPPKSRRKLKDLIHVLED
;
A
#
# COMPACT_ATOMS: atom_id res chain seq x y z
N MET A 1 12.98 12.07 19.70
CA MET A 1 12.14 12.99 18.92
C MET A 1 12.76 13.11 17.56
N SER A 2 11.99 12.83 16.52
CA SER A 2 12.45 12.94 15.14
C SER A 2 12.65 14.43 14.79
N THR A 3 13.76 14.74 14.11
CA THR A 3 14.14 16.11 13.75
C THR A 3 13.99 16.30 12.25
N PHE A 4 13.48 17.47 11.85
CA PHE A 4 13.37 17.79 10.44
C PHE A 4 14.76 17.81 9.80
N SER A 5 14.94 16.95 8.80
CA SER A 5 16.25 16.64 8.23
C SER A 5 16.41 17.34 6.89
N LYS A 6 15.56 17.01 5.90
CA LYS A 6 15.73 17.44 4.51
C LYS A 6 14.43 17.44 3.72
N ILE A 7 14.50 18.05 2.53
CA ILE A 7 13.46 18.01 1.50
C ILE A 7 14.00 17.27 0.29
N GLU A 8 13.23 16.31 -0.20
CA GLU A 8 13.59 15.48 -1.34
C GLU A 8 12.53 15.61 -2.46
N PRO A 9 12.89 15.30 -3.72
CA PRO A 9 11.94 15.20 -4.81
C PRO A 9 10.83 14.18 -4.52
N SER A 10 9.62 14.48 -5.00
CA SER A 10 8.54 13.50 -5.04
C SER A 10 8.91 12.33 -5.94
N TYR A 11 8.38 11.14 -5.62
CA TYR A 11 8.61 9.92 -6.39
C TYR A 11 8.02 9.97 -7.81
N PHE A 12 6.91 10.71 -7.99
CA PHE A 12 6.12 10.66 -9.23
C PHE A 12 5.73 12.04 -9.76
N SER A 13 5.78 13.09 -8.92
CA SER A 13 5.46 14.46 -9.32
C SER A 13 6.73 15.29 -9.53
N LYS A 14 6.83 15.97 -10.67
CA LYS A 14 7.91 16.95 -10.92
C LYS A 14 7.78 18.22 -10.07
N ASP A 15 6.56 18.47 -9.58
CA ASP A 15 6.18 19.74 -8.95
C ASP A 15 5.87 19.57 -7.45
N GLY A 16 6.06 18.38 -6.88
CA GLY A 16 5.84 18.08 -5.45
C GLY A 16 7.14 17.83 -4.69
N CYS A 17 7.03 17.56 -3.39
CA CYS A 17 8.19 17.25 -2.55
C CYS A 17 7.89 16.22 -1.46
N ARG A 18 8.96 15.74 -0.82
CA ARG A 18 8.93 14.89 0.37
C ARG A 18 9.70 15.60 1.46
N LEU A 19 9.04 15.87 2.57
CA LEU A 19 9.62 16.41 3.79
C LEU A 19 10.03 15.23 4.67
N VAL A 20 11.30 15.18 5.10
CA VAL A 20 11.87 14.03 5.80
C VAL A 20 12.33 14.44 7.19
N TRP A 21 11.92 13.68 8.19
CA TRP A 21 12.45 13.73 9.55
C TRP A 21 13.30 12.50 9.82
N THR A 22 14.37 12.66 10.58
CA THR A 22 15.25 11.56 11.02
C THR A 22 15.14 11.41 12.54
N GLY A 23 14.93 10.17 12.98
CA GLY A 23 14.85 9.76 14.37
C GLY A 23 16.23 9.65 15.03
N LEU A 24 16.27 8.97 16.17
CA LEU A 24 17.54 8.72 16.89
C LEU A 24 18.43 7.71 16.17
N ASP A 25 17.81 6.80 15.40
CA ASP A 25 18.49 5.87 14.52
C ASP A 25 18.41 6.40 13.08
N GLU A 26 19.49 6.30 12.30
CA GLU A 26 19.53 6.79 10.90
C GLU A 26 18.46 6.15 10.01
N ASP A 27 17.94 4.99 10.41
CA ASP A 27 16.92 4.22 9.71
C ASP A 27 15.47 4.61 10.11
N ASP A 28 15.27 5.34 11.21
CA ASP A 28 13.97 5.82 11.66
C ASP A 28 13.62 7.12 10.94
N THR A 29 12.90 7.03 9.82
CA THR A 29 12.57 8.21 9.01
C THR A 29 11.07 8.37 8.83
N ASP A 30 10.57 9.55 9.20
CA ASP A 30 9.22 9.97 8.91
C ASP A 30 9.22 10.82 7.63
N THR A 31 8.23 10.60 6.76
CA THR A 31 8.07 11.38 5.54
C THR A 31 6.65 11.89 5.36
N VAL A 32 6.54 13.19 5.06
CA VAL A 32 5.30 13.85 4.62
C VAL A 32 5.46 14.24 3.16
N ILE A 33 4.48 13.92 2.33
CA ILE A 33 4.52 14.20 0.89
C ILE A 33 3.58 15.36 0.60
N LEU A 34 4.06 16.36 -0.13
CA LEU A 34 3.26 17.48 -0.58
C LEU A 34 3.09 17.44 -2.10
N ASN A 35 1.85 17.64 -2.54
CA ASN A 35 1.55 17.86 -3.94
C ASN A 35 1.94 19.29 -4.37
N LYS A 36 1.73 19.61 -5.65
CA LYS A 36 2.09 20.91 -6.22
C LYS A 36 1.39 22.07 -5.52
N ASP A 37 0.08 21.95 -5.31
CA ASP A 37 -0.74 23.05 -4.79
C ASP A 37 -0.44 23.28 -3.31
N GLU A 38 -0.27 22.21 -2.53
CA GLU A 38 0.16 22.25 -1.13
C GLU A 38 1.56 22.88 -0.99
N LEU A 39 2.52 22.49 -1.84
CA LEU A 39 3.86 23.06 -1.83
C LEU A 39 3.84 24.55 -2.20
N LEU A 40 3.03 24.95 -3.19
CA LEU A 40 2.90 26.36 -3.57
C LEU A 40 2.31 27.21 -2.45
N GLN A 41 1.24 26.74 -1.80
CA GLN A 41 0.64 27.41 -0.64
C GLN A 41 1.64 27.52 0.51
N LEU A 42 2.37 26.45 0.80
CA LEU A 42 3.40 26.44 1.83
C LEU A 42 4.50 27.47 1.54
N VAL A 43 5.01 27.51 0.30
CA VAL A 43 6.02 28.48 -0.14
C VAL A 43 5.50 29.91 -0.04
N GLU A 44 4.24 30.16 -0.38
CA GLU A 44 3.63 31.48 -0.29
C GLU A 44 3.54 31.99 1.15
N ILE A 45 3.11 31.14 2.10
CA ILE A 45 3.05 31.49 3.52
C ILE A 45 4.45 31.79 4.06
N LEU A 46 5.42 30.92 3.75
CA LEU A 46 6.79 31.02 4.24
C LEU A 46 7.55 32.23 3.67
N LYS A 47 7.30 32.62 2.41
CA LYS A 47 7.91 33.82 1.79
C LYS A 47 7.49 35.11 2.49
N ASN A 48 6.26 35.17 2.97
CA ASN A 48 5.68 36.37 3.57
C ASN A 48 5.91 36.46 5.09
N ASN A 49 6.63 35.50 5.69
CA ASN A 49 6.78 35.37 7.16
C ASN A 49 5.43 35.38 7.89
N HIS A 50 4.39 34.83 7.27
CA HIS A 50 3.06 34.78 7.85
C HIS A 50 2.89 33.53 8.73
N VAL A 51 2.11 33.69 9.80
CA VAL A 51 1.48 32.56 10.50
C VAL A 51 0.33 32.09 9.63
N GLY A 52 0.21 30.78 9.44
CA GLY A 52 -0.82 30.24 8.56
C GLY A 52 -0.97 28.74 8.70
N ASN A 53 -1.92 28.21 7.95
CA ASN A 53 -2.16 26.78 7.87
C ASN A 53 -2.24 26.34 6.41
N VAL A 54 -1.75 25.13 6.13
CA VAL A 54 -1.95 24.44 4.85
C VAL A 54 -2.76 23.18 5.14
N GLU A 55 -3.98 23.13 4.63
CA GLU A 55 -4.78 21.90 4.66
C GLU A 55 -4.27 20.94 3.59
N LEU A 56 -4.07 19.68 3.96
CA LEU A 56 -3.63 18.65 3.03
C LEU A 56 -4.84 18.02 2.31
N GLU A 57 -4.60 17.38 1.17
CA GLU A 57 -5.63 16.82 0.27
C GLU A 57 -6.57 15.82 0.96
N ASP A 58 -6.15 15.21 2.08
CA ASP A 58 -6.99 14.29 2.85
C ASP A 58 -8.10 14.99 3.66
N ASN A 59 -8.14 16.33 3.67
CA ASN A 59 -9.08 17.21 4.39
C ASN A 59 -9.13 16.96 5.91
N VAL A 60 -8.10 16.33 6.46
CA VAL A 60 -8.00 16.03 7.91
C VAL A 60 -6.65 16.46 8.45
N SER A 61 -5.60 16.27 7.67
CA SER A 61 -4.24 16.63 8.03
C SER A 61 -3.96 18.09 7.68
N GLU A 62 -3.22 18.77 8.55
CA GLU A 62 -2.87 20.17 8.40
C GLU A 62 -1.41 20.44 8.78
N ILE A 63 -0.79 21.41 8.12
CA ILE A 63 0.49 22.00 8.50
C ILE A 63 0.21 23.36 9.11
N LEU A 64 0.56 23.52 10.38
CA LEU A 64 0.44 24.78 11.11
C LEU A 64 1.80 25.45 11.18
N ILE A 65 1.89 26.66 10.64
CA ILE A 65 3.13 27.43 10.56
C ILE A 65 3.01 28.56 11.57
N ASN A 66 3.73 28.45 12.70
CA ASN A 66 3.85 29.52 13.68
C ASN A 66 5.20 30.23 13.54
N SER A 67 5.43 31.28 14.33
CA SER A 67 6.68 32.05 14.28
C SER A 67 7.92 31.19 14.54
N ASP A 68 7.82 30.25 15.48
CA ASP A 68 8.99 29.53 16.02
C ASP A 68 8.99 28.04 15.63
N VAL A 69 7.80 27.45 15.44
CA VAL A 69 7.62 26.03 15.15
C VAL A 69 6.59 25.81 14.05
N VAL A 70 6.90 24.90 13.12
CA VAL A 70 5.96 24.32 12.16
C VAL A 70 5.51 22.95 12.67
N GLN A 71 4.21 22.77 12.85
CA GLN A 71 3.60 21.55 13.37
C GLN A 71 2.82 20.84 12.27
N PHE A 72 2.99 19.52 12.19
CA PHE A 72 2.30 18.65 11.24
C PHE A 72 1.32 17.79 12.00
N ARG A 73 0.03 18.11 11.88
CA ARG A 73 -1.06 17.33 12.47
C ARG A 73 -1.57 16.37 11.41
N LEU A 74 -1.17 15.11 11.53
CA LEU A 74 -1.48 14.07 10.54
C LEU A 74 -2.52 13.11 11.11
N LYS A 75 -3.50 12.70 10.30
CA LYS A 75 -4.66 11.91 10.73
C LYS A 75 -4.35 10.64 11.53
N ASP A 76 -3.25 9.95 11.22
CA ASP A 76 -2.91 8.63 11.77
C ASP A 76 -1.43 8.53 12.20
N ARG A 77 -0.81 9.65 12.62
CA ARG A 77 0.60 9.67 13.07
C ARG A 77 0.80 10.61 14.25
N ASP A 78 1.89 10.41 14.96
CA ASP A 78 2.35 11.35 15.98
C ASP A 78 2.67 12.70 15.34
N GLN A 79 2.50 13.77 16.11
CA GLN A 79 2.76 15.13 15.67
C GLN A 79 4.26 15.29 15.35
N LEU A 80 4.56 15.73 14.13
CA LEU A 80 5.92 16.10 13.73
C LEU A 80 6.09 17.61 13.85
N GLU A 81 7.31 18.02 14.20
CA GLU A 81 7.65 19.44 14.37
C GLU A 81 8.96 19.78 13.66
N ALA A 82 9.07 21.03 13.22
CA ALA A 82 10.29 21.60 12.68
C ALA A 82 10.47 23.02 13.20
N SER A 83 11.71 23.47 13.39
CA SER A 83 11.99 24.89 13.62
C SER A 83 11.56 25.70 12.40
N THR A 84 10.78 26.76 12.58
CA THR A 84 10.26 27.55 11.46
C THR A 84 11.38 28.12 10.60
N ASP A 85 12.50 28.54 11.18
CA ASP A 85 13.61 29.13 10.44
C ASP A 85 14.35 28.09 9.58
N ASP A 86 14.73 26.95 10.17
CA ASP A 86 15.40 25.86 9.43
C ASP A 86 14.49 25.28 8.34
N PHE A 87 13.20 25.12 8.65
CA PHE A 87 12.21 24.64 7.70
C PHE A 87 12.01 25.61 6.55
N ARG A 88 11.89 26.92 6.84
CA ARG A 88 11.72 27.98 5.84
C ARG A 88 12.88 27.98 4.85
N ASP A 89 14.10 28.00 5.33
CA ASP A 89 15.29 28.09 4.47
C ASP A 89 15.36 26.91 3.50
N LYS A 90 15.15 25.69 4.01
CA LYS A 90 15.14 24.46 3.19
C LYS A 90 14.00 24.45 2.16
N VAL A 91 12.78 24.85 2.53
CA VAL A 91 11.63 24.89 1.60
C VAL A 91 11.84 25.94 0.51
N LEU A 92 12.28 27.14 0.88
CA LEU A 92 12.51 28.22 -0.08
C LEU A 92 13.71 27.95 -0.98
N GLU A 93 14.74 27.25 -0.51
CA GLU A 93 15.85 26.79 -1.34
C GLU A 93 15.38 25.72 -2.33
N TYR A 94 14.64 24.71 -1.87
CA TYR A 94 14.09 23.66 -2.73
C TYR A 94 13.23 24.25 -3.86
N ALA A 95 12.40 25.25 -3.57
CA ALA A 95 11.49 25.87 -4.53
C ALA A 95 12.17 26.70 -5.64
N LYS A 96 13.49 26.97 -5.55
CA LYS A 96 14.23 27.75 -6.57
C LYS A 96 14.63 26.94 -7.80
N VAL A 97 14.74 25.62 -7.66
CA VAL A 97 15.27 24.72 -8.70
C VAL A 97 14.20 23.70 -9.09
N PRO A 98 13.99 23.41 -10.38
CA PRO A 98 13.11 22.31 -10.79
C PRO A 98 13.77 20.96 -10.46
N HIS A 99 13.02 20.05 -9.84
CA HIS A 99 13.52 18.73 -9.43
C HIS A 99 12.91 17.63 -10.30
N GLU A 100 13.75 16.72 -10.80
CA GLU A 100 13.25 15.51 -11.44
C GLU A 100 12.83 14.48 -10.38
N PRO A 101 11.72 13.74 -10.58
CA PRO A 101 11.31 12.69 -9.66
C PRO A 101 12.41 11.66 -9.49
N GLN A 102 12.80 11.39 -8.25
CA GLN A 102 13.83 10.40 -7.95
C GLN A 102 13.18 9.14 -7.37
N SER A 103 13.46 8.01 -8.01
CA SER A 103 13.17 6.70 -7.44
C SER A 103 14.11 6.46 -6.26
N VAL A 104 13.60 6.33 -5.04
CA VAL A 104 14.40 5.79 -3.93
C VAL A 104 14.39 4.28 -4.05
N GLN A 105 15.58 3.68 -4.13
CA GLN A 105 15.74 2.27 -3.78
C GLN A 105 15.43 2.13 -2.30
N THR A 106 14.24 1.64 -1.97
CA THR A 106 13.98 1.16 -0.62
C THR A 106 14.74 -0.15 -0.48
N SER A 107 15.91 -0.12 0.16
CA SER A 107 16.51 -1.36 0.61
C SER A 107 15.56 -1.94 1.66
N THR A 108 15.00 -3.12 1.39
CA THR A 108 14.28 -3.90 2.39
C THR A 108 15.24 -4.21 3.54
N LYS A 109 15.21 -3.40 4.59
CA LYS A 109 15.85 -3.71 5.85
C LYS A 109 14.79 -3.71 6.94
N GLU A 110 14.46 -4.94 7.32
CA GLU A 110 13.97 -5.35 8.63
C GLU A 110 12.73 -4.62 9.17
N PHE A 111 11.59 -4.92 8.55
CA PHE A 111 10.30 -4.86 9.25
C PHE A 111 10.32 -5.96 10.34
N TYR A 112 10.89 -5.68 11.51
CA TYR A 112 10.56 -6.47 12.69
C TYR A 112 9.10 -6.16 13.01
N ALA A 113 8.25 -7.18 12.96
CA ALA A 113 6.97 -7.09 13.63
C ALA A 113 7.29 -6.74 15.09
N THR A 114 6.88 -5.55 15.54
CA THR A 114 6.74 -5.25 16.97
C THR A 114 5.62 -6.16 17.48
N GLY A 115 5.96 -7.43 17.64
CA GLY A 115 5.24 -8.33 18.52
C GLY A 115 5.22 -7.64 19.86
N TRP A 116 4.02 -7.45 20.39
CA TRP A 116 3.80 -7.02 21.75
C TRP A 116 4.55 -7.97 22.69
N THR A 117 5.80 -7.66 23.01
CA THR A 117 6.38 -8.09 24.28
C THR A 117 5.70 -7.21 25.31
N LYS A 118 4.65 -7.78 25.91
CA LYS A 118 4.16 -7.30 27.20
C LYS A 118 5.41 -7.20 28.07
N SER A 119 5.77 -5.97 28.46
CA SER A 119 6.83 -5.75 29.43
C SER A 119 6.48 -6.58 30.66
N GLU A 120 7.30 -7.59 30.96
CA GLU A 120 7.25 -8.28 32.24
C GLU A 120 7.77 -7.31 33.29
N SER A 121 6.91 -6.37 33.71
CA SER A 121 7.10 -5.60 34.92
C SER A 121 6.02 -6.04 35.91
N SER A 122 6.51 -6.80 36.89
CA SER A 122 5.94 -7.07 38.22
C SER A 122 4.58 -7.76 38.30
N VAL A 123 4.60 -9.09 38.41
CA VAL A 123 3.79 -9.81 39.42
C VAL A 123 4.62 -10.93 40.02
N ASP A 124 4.73 -10.89 41.34
CA ASP A 124 5.45 -11.80 42.21
C ASP A 124 5.04 -13.28 42.12
N SER A 125 6.06 -14.11 42.30
CA SER A 125 6.08 -15.37 43.02
C SER A 125 5.37 -16.61 42.44
N LYS A 126 6.23 -17.61 42.15
CA LYS A 126 6.05 -19.06 42.39
C LYS A 126 4.68 -19.67 42.02
N THR A 127 4.64 -20.31 40.86
CA THR A 127 4.06 -21.66 40.70
C THR A 127 4.49 -22.26 39.36
N LYS A 128 5.23 -23.37 39.38
CA LYS A 128 5.43 -24.22 38.20
C LYS A 128 4.07 -24.82 37.83
N SER A 129 3.50 -24.44 36.67
CA SER A 129 2.36 -25.15 36.11
C SER A 129 2.78 -25.89 34.85
N ASP A 130 2.75 -27.23 34.91
CA ASP A 130 2.75 -28.12 33.75
C ASP A 130 1.53 -27.80 32.87
N LYS A 131 1.71 -26.97 31.84
CA LYS A 131 0.71 -26.83 30.77
C LYS A 131 1.30 -27.39 29.48
N PRO A 132 0.56 -28.27 28.76
CA PRO A 132 1.03 -28.84 27.51
C PRO A 132 1.26 -27.72 26.50
N LYS A 133 2.32 -27.84 25.68
CA LYS A 133 2.59 -26.95 24.55
C LYS A 133 1.44 -27.06 23.55
N VAL A 134 0.48 -26.14 23.64
CA VAL A 134 -0.62 -26.03 22.67
C VAL A 134 -0.02 -25.54 21.35
N THR A 135 -0.17 -26.32 20.28
CA THR A 135 0.28 -25.90 18.96
C THR A 135 -0.52 -24.69 18.48
N LEU A 136 0.08 -23.81 17.68
CA LEU A 136 -0.59 -22.62 17.12
C LEU A 136 -1.96 -22.97 16.49
N LEU A 137 -2.03 -24.14 15.85
CA LEU A 137 -3.26 -24.65 15.26
C LEU A 137 -4.33 -24.97 16.31
N GLN A 138 -3.99 -25.61 17.43
CA GLN A 138 -4.94 -25.85 18.51
C GLN A 138 -5.40 -24.54 19.17
N ALA A 139 -4.52 -23.54 19.31
CA ALA A 139 -4.88 -22.22 19.84
C ALA A 139 -5.88 -21.50 18.92
N ILE A 140 -5.70 -21.61 17.59
CA ILE A 140 -6.64 -21.06 16.60
C ILE A 140 -7.98 -21.81 16.62
N LEU A 141 -7.98 -23.13 16.76
CA LEU A 141 -9.19 -23.95 16.76
C LEU A 141 -10.00 -23.86 18.06
N SER A 142 -9.35 -23.59 19.20
CA SER A 142 -9.98 -23.50 20.52
C SER A 142 -10.31 -22.06 20.95
N GLY A 143 -9.85 -21.06 20.19
CA GLY A 143 -10.14 -19.65 20.45
C GLY A 143 -11.62 -19.34 20.25
N ASN A 144 -12.37 -19.21 21.35
CA ASN A 144 -13.69 -18.60 21.29
C ASN A 144 -13.54 -17.13 20.86
N PRO A 145 -14.36 -16.62 19.92
CA PRO A 145 -14.32 -15.22 19.54
C PRO A 145 -14.68 -14.37 20.76
N LYS A 146 -13.68 -13.77 21.41
CA LYS A 146 -13.91 -12.74 22.40
C LYS A 146 -14.54 -11.56 21.67
N LYS A 147 -15.61 -10.98 22.23
CA LYS A 147 -16.07 -9.65 21.82
C LYS A 147 -14.86 -8.72 21.97
N LEU A 148 -14.45 -8.15 20.84
CA LEU A 148 -13.39 -7.15 20.85
C LEU A 148 -14.03 -5.85 21.33
N ASP A 149 -13.66 -5.40 22.52
CA ASP A 149 -14.08 -4.10 23.08
C ASP A 149 -13.20 -2.94 22.54
N GLN A 150 -12.35 -3.21 21.55
CA GLN A 150 -11.50 -2.22 20.88
C GLN A 150 -12.15 -1.75 19.57
N GLU A 151 -12.12 -0.44 19.33
CA GLU A 151 -12.36 0.14 18.00
C GLU A 151 -11.30 -0.40 17.04
N LEU A 152 -11.69 -1.39 16.24
CA LEU A 152 -10.80 -2.03 15.27
C LEU A 152 -10.38 -1.03 14.21
N SER A 153 -9.08 -0.73 14.17
CA SER A 153 -8.50 0.15 13.16
C SER A 153 -8.91 -0.27 11.75
N PRO A 154 -9.22 0.69 10.85
CA PRO A 154 -9.39 0.42 9.43
C PRO A 154 -8.21 -0.34 8.80
N SER A 155 -7.01 -0.21 9.37
CA SER A 155 -5.78 -0.89 8.93
C SER A 155 -5.50 -2.23 9.61
N ASP A 156 -6.39 -2.74 10.49
CA ASP A 156 -6.22 -4.08 11.07
C ASP A 156 -6.20 -5.13 9.96
N LEU A 157 -5.05 -5.78 9.80
CA LEU A 157 -4.77 -6.75 8.74
C LEU A 157 -5.73 -7.94 8.79
N PHE A 158 -6.05 -8.46 9.98
CA PHE A 158 -6.96 -9.60 10.11
C PHE A 158 -8.40 -9.22 9.77
N ARG A 159 -8.82 -8.00 10.14
CA ARG A 159 -10.08 -7.42 9.70
C ARG A 159 -10.12 -7.25 8.18
N ILE A 160 -9.04 -6.79 7.55
CA ILE A 160 -8.92 -6.67 6.09
C ILE A 160 -9.12 -8.04 5.44
N PHE A 161 -8.43 -9.07 5.90
CA PHE A 161 -8.58 -10.45 5.40
C PHE A 161 -10.02 -10.96 5.54
N GLY A 162 -10.63 -10.77 6.71
CA GLY A 162 -11.96 -11.28 7.03
C GLY A 162 -13.09 -10.55 6.30
N THR A 163 -12.94 -9.26 6.01
CA THR A 163 -14.01 -8.42 5.46
C THR A 163 -13.92 -8.22 3.94
N ARG A 164 -12.76 -8.48 3.32
CA ARG A 164 -12.58 -8.31 1.88
C ARG A 164 -13.52 -9.20 1.07
N ARG A 165 -14.20 -8.60 0.10
CA ARG A 165 -15.08 -9.27 -0.87
C ARG A 165 -14.95 -8.61 -2.24
N SER A 166 -15.16 -9.40 -3.30
CA SER A 166 -15.23 -8.87 -4.66
C SER A 166 -16.42 -7.92 -4.85
N THR A 167 -16.13 -6.71 -5.31
CA THR A 167 -17.12 -5.67 -5.63
C THR A 167 -17.22 -5.51 -7.15
N ARG A 168 -18.44 -5.52 -7.66
CA ARG A 168 -18.75 -5.46 -9.11
C ARG A 168 -19.46 -4.18 -9.52
N LYS A 169 -19.65 -3.26 -8.58
CA LYS A 169 -20.30 -1.97 -8.83
C LYS A 169 -19.54 -0.91 -8.04
N PHE A 170 -18.96 0.02 -8.77
CA PHE A 170 -18.12 1.06 -8.22
C PHE A 170 -18.79 2.41 -8.42
N ALA A 171 -18.61 3.30 -7.46
CA ALA A 171 -18.96 4.70 -7.62
C ALA A 171 -18.08 5.34 -8.70
N LYS A 172 -18.58 6.42 -9.30
CA LYS A 172 -17.83 7.19 -10.31
C LYS A 172 -16.70 8.04 -9.71
N THR A 173 -16.62 8.11 -8.38
CA THR A 173 -15.59 8.85 -7.64
C THR A 173 -14.20 8.40 -8.07
N LYS A 174 -13.35 9.36 -8.44
CA LYS A 174 -11.93 9.11 -8.73
C LYS A 174 -11.27 8.56 -7.46
N VAL A 175 -10.35 7.61 -7.63
CA VAL A 175 -9.46 7.19 -6.53
C VAL A 175 -8.35 8.23 -6.42
N GLU A 176 -8.09 8.70 -5.20
CA GLU A 176 -7.06 9.69 -4.91
C GLU A 176 -5.68 9.16 -5.27
N ASP A 177 -4.82 10.00 -5.84
CA ASP A 177 -3.55 9.55 -6.44
C ASP A 177 -2.63 8.93 -5.36
N TRP A 178 -2.61 9.48 -4.14
CA TRP A 178 -1.86 8.91 -3.00
C TRP A 178 -2.30 7.48 -2.61
N LYS A 179 -3.58 7.12 -2.82
CA LYS A 179 -4.05 5.74 -2.60
C LYS A 179 -3.58 4.82 -3.70
N ILE A 180 -3.59 5.29 -4.94
CA ILE A 180 -3.06 4.54 -6.09
C ILE A 180 -1.58 4.26 -5.87
N GLU A 181 -0.81 5.25 -5.41
CA GLU A 181 0.61 5.11 -5.08
C GLU A 181 0.83 4.06 -4.00
N LYS A 182 0.09 4.10 -2.88
CA LYS A 182 0.17 3.07 -1.83
C LYS A 182 -0.18 1.67 -2.36
N ILE A 183 -1.13 1.54 -3.28
CA ILE A 183 -1.53 0.26 -3.88
C ILE A 183 -0.43 -0.28 -4.83
N LEU A 184 0.22 0.60 -5.57
CA LEU A 184 1.33 0.25 -6.46
C LEU A 184 2.59 -0.10 -5.65
N ALA A 185 2.91 0.66 -4.60
CA ALA A 185 4.00 0.33 -3.68
C ALA A 185 3.77 -1.03 -2.99
N ALA A 186 2.53 -1.38 -2.67
CA ALA A 186 2.20 -2.71 -2.18
C ALA A 186 2.45 -3.80 -3.25
N ALA A 187 2.19 -3.51 -4.54
CA ALA A 187 2.50 -4.44 -5.62
C ALA A 187 4.01 -4.69 -5.74
N ASP A 188 4.79 -3.62 -5.64
CA ASP A 188 6.25 -3.62 -5.79
C ASP A 188 6.96 -4.36 -4.64
N THR A 189 6.47 -4.17 -3.40
CA THR A 189 7.00 -4.82 -2.19
C THR A 189 6.54 -6.27 -2.02
N ALA A 190 5.76 -6.81 -2.94
CA ALA A 190 5.32 -8.20 -2.90
C ALA A 190 6.53 -9.16 -3.03
N PRO A 191 6.60 -10.24 -2.24
CA PRO A 191 7.71 -11.19 -2.34
C PRO A 191 7.68 -11.90 -3.70
N THR A 192 8.86 -12.05 -4.30
CA THR A 192 9.03 -12.72 -5.60
C THR A 192 10.10 -13.80 -5.54
N ALA A 193 10.00 -14.80 -6.41
CA ALA A 193 10.96 -15.90 -6.47
C ALA A 193 12.38 -15.36 -6.66
N GLY A 194 13.28 -15.65 -5.72
CA GLY A 194 14.67 -15.17 -5.75
C GLY A 194 14.83 -13.64 -5.80
N ASN A 195 13.78 -12.88 -5.48
CA ASN A 195 13.70 -11.44 -5.67
C ASN A 195 13.93 -10.97 -7.13
N PHE A 196 13.65 -11.82 -8.12
CA PHE A 196 13.85 -11.50 -9.54
C PHE A 196 12.80 -10.56 -10.12
N GLN A 197 11.68 -10.35 -9.41
CA GLN A 197 10.59 -9.50 -9.85
C GLN A 197 10.06 -9.90 -11.24
N GLY A 198 9.74 -11.19 -11.40
CA GLY A 198 9.33 -11.82 -12.67
C GLY A 198 7.96 -11.41 -13.20
N LEU A 199 7.57 -10.14 -13.02
CA LEU A 199 6.27 -9.59 -13.36
C LEU A 199 6.38 -8.16 -13.89
N GLU A 200 5.31 -7.68 -14.51
CA GLU A 200 5.09 -6.26 -14.82
C GLU A 200 3.67 -5.85 -14.37
N VAL A 201 3.49 -4.59 -14.00
CA VAL A 201 2.17 -4.03 -13.66
C VAL A 201 1.83 -2.87 -14.60
N TYR A 202 0.72 -2.99 -15.31
CA TYR A 202 0.20 -1.94 -16.19
C TYR A 202 -0.93 -1.18 -15.48
N TYR A 203 -0.72 0.11 -15.22
CA TYR A 203 -1.77 1.02 -14.76
C TYR A 203 -2.51 1.64 -15.95
N VAL A 204 -3.75 1.19 -16.19
CA VAL A 204 -4.54 1.59 -17.36
C VAL A 204 -5.34 2.86 -17.08
N LYS A 205 -4.84 4.02 -17.52
CA LYS A 205 -5.56 5.32 -17.44
C LYS A 205 -6.47 5.60 -18.65
N SER A 206 -6.15 5.03 -19.82
CA SER A 206 -6.87 5.29 -21.06
C SER A 206 -8.30 4.74 -21.04
N LYS A 207 -9.29 5.62 -21.23
CA LYS A 207 -10.71 5.24 -21.32
C LYS A 207 -10.96 4.26 -22.47
N LYS A 208 -10.39 4.53 -23.64
CA LYS A 208 -10.48 3.65 -24.82
C LYS A 208 -9.91 2.25 -24.55
N ALA A 209 -8.81 2.18 -23.80
CA ALA A 209 -8.24 0.89 -23.41
C ALA A 209 -9.17 0.15 -22.44
N LYS A 210 -9.74 0.82 -21.42
CA LYS A 210 -10.71 0.21 -20.49
C LYS A 210 -11.96 -0.30 -21.22
N GLU A 211 -12.48 0.44 -22.18
CA GLU A 211 -13.62 0.02 -23.02
C GLU A 211 -13.27 -1.24 -23.84
N ALA A 212 -12.10 -1.27 -24.48
CA ALA A 212 -11.63 -2.44 -25.22
C ALA A 212 -11.39 -3.66 -24.32
N LEU A 213 -10.94 -3.44 -23.08
CA LEU A 213 -10.73 -4.52 -22.11
C LEU A 213 -12.02 -5.20 -21.68
N VAL A 214 -13.20 -4.59 -21.84
CA VAL A 214 -14.48 -5.26 -21.53
C VAL A 214 -14.64 -6.52 -22.39
N GLU A 215 -14.39 -6.43 -23.70
CA GLU A 215 -14.43 -7.58 -24.60
C GLU A 215 -13.33 -8.61 -24.29
N ALA A 216 -12.16 -8.14 -23.86
CA ALA A 216 -11.06 -9.02 -23.45
C ALA A 216 -11.34 -9.72 -22.10
N ALA A 217 -12.13 -9.11 -21.22
CA ALA A 217 -12.49 -9.63 -19.91
C ALA A 217 -13.78 -10.46 -19.92
N ASN A 218 -14.08 -11.14 -21.03
CA ASN A 218 -15.30 -11.92 -21.22
C ASN A 218 -16.59 -11.10 -20.98
N ARG A 219 -16.65 -9.89 -21.56
CA ARG A 219 -17.77 -8.94 -21.48
C ARG A 219 -18.15 -8.53 -20.05
N GLN A 220 -17.21 -8.58 -19.12
CA GLN A 220 -17.42 -8.11 -17.75
C GLN A 220 -17.28 -6.59 -17.71
N PRO A 221 -18.36 -5.82 -17.46
CA PRO A 221 -18.32 -4.37 -17.56
C PRO A 221 -17.55 -3.69 -16.41
N PHE A 222 -17.12 -4.48 -15.41
CA PHE A 222 -16.43 -4.00 -14.22
C PHE A 222 -15.04 -3.43 -14.52
N VAL A 223 -14.50 -3.70 -15.71
CA VAL A 223 -13.23 -3.11 -16.18
C VAL A 223 -13.33 -1.60 -16.42
N ASN A 224 -14.53 -1.02 -16.35
CA ASN A 224 -14.74 0.43 -16.29
C ASN A 224 -14.54 1.04 -14.89
N ALA A 225 -13.90 0.32 -13.96
CA ALA A 225 -13.60 0.85 -12.63
C ALA A 225 -12.67 2.08 -12.68
N PRO A 226 -12.73 2.96 -11.66
CA PRO A 226 -11.86 4.13 -11.56
C PRO A 226 -10.36 3.80 -11.72
N LEU A 227 -9.89 2.74 -11.05
CA LEU A 227 -8.53 2.22 -11.16
C LEU A 227 -8.55 0.80 -11.76
N VAL A 228 -7.68 0.56 -12.74
CA VAL A 228 -7.50 -0.74 -13.40
C VAL A 228 -6.01 -1.05 -13.49
N LEU A 229 -5.60 -2.14 -12.88
CA LEU A 229 -4.25 -2.68 -12.92
C LEU A 229 -4.25 -4.02 -13.66
N ILE A 230 -3.27 -4.25 -14.53
CA ILE A 230 -3.08 -5.55 -15.21
C ILE A 230 -1.71 -6.09 -14.83
N PHE A 231 -1.69 -7.29 -14.27
CA PHE A 231 -0.46 -7.95 -13.82
C PHE A 231 -0.03 -8.96 -14.87
N CYS A 232 1.15 -8.76 -15.46
CA CYS A 232 1.69 -9.62 -16.51
C CYS A 232 2.89 -10.42 -15.99
N MET A 233 3.04 -11.64 -16.50
CA MET A 233 4.19 -12.51 -16.24
C MET A 233 5.37 -12.06 -17.09
N ASN A 234 6.56 -11.98 -16.49
CA ASN A 234 7.82 -11.69 -17.18
C ASN A 234 8.92 -12.69 -16.77
N PRO A 235 8.93 -13.90 -17.38
CA PRO A 235 9.89 -14.96 -17.04
C PRO A 235 11.33 -14.61 -17.37
N ASP A 236 11.56 -13.70 -18.32
CA ASP A 236 12.91 -13.30 -18.75
C ASP A 236 13.69 -12.57 -17.65
N ARG A 237 13.00 -12.04 -16.63
CA ARG A 237 13.65 -11.41 -15.46
C ARG A 237 14.24 -12.42 -14.48
N VAL A 238 13.82 -13.69 -14.53
CA VAL A 238 14.33 -14.74 -13.64
C VAL A 238 15.68 -15.24 -14.17
N LYS A 239 16.77 -14.77 -13.57
CA LYS A 239 18.15 -15.04 -14.04
C LYS A 239 18.75 -16.32 -13.46
N MET A 240 17.99 -17.42 -13.50
CA MET A 240 18.44 -18.74 -13.06
C MET A 240 18.21 -19.80 -14.13
N ASN A 241 19.05 -20.84 -14.12
CA ASN A 241 18.95 -21.93 -15.08
C ASN A 241 17.87 -22.94 -14.64
N PHE A 242 16.61 -22.64 -14.96
CA PHE A 242 15.46 -23.50 -14.72
C PHE A 242 14.74 -23.87 -16.02
N SER A 243 13.89 -24.90 -15.97
CA SER A 243 13.05 -25.26 -17.11
C SER A 243 12.06 -24.13 -17.46
N PRO A 244 11.64 -23.98 -18.73
CA PRO A 244 10.66 -22.96 -19.14
C PRO A 244 9.36 -23.00 -18.33
N ASP A 245 8.89 -24.19 -17.95
CA ASP A 245 7.70 -24.37 -17.11
C ASP A 245 7.90 -23.79 -15.71
N MET A 246 9.10 -23.94 -15.15
CA MET A 246 9.43 -23.44 -13.82
C MET A 246 9.59 -21.91 -13.83
N LEU A 247 10.21 -21.34 -14.86
CA LEU A 247 10.29 -19.90 -15.06
C LEU A 247 8.88 -19.29 -15.18
N THR A 248 8.02 -19.89 -16.01
CA THR A 248 6.63 -19.47 -16.18
C THR A 248 5.85 -19.56 -14.86
N LYS A 249 6.05 -20.65 -14.10
CA LYS A 249 5.42 -20.83 -12.79
C LYS A 249 5.84 -19.74 -11.81
N PHE A 250 7.12 -19.41 -11.72
CA PHE A 250 7.59 -18.34 -10.83
C PHE A 250 6.99 -17.00 -11.20
N SER A 251 7.02 -16.61 -12.47
CA SER A 251 6.40 -15.36 -12.92
C SER A 251 4.89 -15.32 -12.69
N LEU A 252 4.19 -16.44 -12.83
CA LEU A 252 2.76 -16.52 -12.51
C LEU A 252 2.52 -16.31 -11.01
N GLN A 253 3.33 -16.93 -10.15
CA GLN A 253 3.24 -16.77 -8.70
C GLN A 253 3.52 -15.33 -8.30
N ASP A 254 4.62 -14.75 -8.80
CA ASP A 254 5.02 -13.37 -8.55
C ASP A 254 3.89 -12.38 -8.92
N ALA A 255 3.39 -12.45 -10.15
CA ALA A 255 2.29 -11.59 -10.61
C ALA A 255 1.02 -11.77 -9.77
N THR A 256 0.74 -12.99 -9.31
CA THR A 256 -0.45 -13.29 -8.48
C THR A 256 -0.32 -12.72 -7.07
N ILE A 257 0.87 -12.79 -6.47
CA ILE A 257 1.16 -12.25 -5.14
C ILE A 257 1.09 -10.73 -5.18
N ALA A 258 1.72 -10.09 -6.17
CA ALA A 258 1.67 -8.63 -6.36
C ALA A 258 0.22 -8.13 -6.49
N ALA A 259 -0.60 -8.79 -7.31
CA ALA A 259 -2.02 -8.46 -7.43
C ALA A 259 -2.79 -8.65 -6.11
N THR A 260 -2.41 -9.64 -5.30
CA THR A 260 -3.02 -9.86 -3.98
C THR A 260 -2.63 -8.77 -2.99
N TYR A 261 -1.37 -8.34 -2.97
CA TYR A 261 -0.90 -7.21 -2.15
C TYR A 261 -1.65 -5.93 -2.51
N SER A 262 -1.74 -5.59 -3.80
CA SER A 262 -2.54 -4.45 -4.27
C SER A 262 -4.00 -4.53 -3.85
N GLN A 263 -4.61 -5.71 -3.93
CA GLN A 263 -5.99 -5.94 -3.52
C GLN A 263 -6.20 -5.71 -2.01
N LEU A 264 -5.26 -6.13 -1.17
CA LEU A 264 -5.33 -5.96 0.27
C LEU A 264 -5.08 -4.50 0.68
N ALA A 265 -4.09 -3.85 0.06
CA ALA A 265 -3.82 -2.43 0.25
C ALA A 265 -5.03 -1.57 -0.13
N ALA A 266 -5.68 -1.86 -1.27
CA ALA A 266 -6.91 -1.17 -1.67
C ALA A 266 -8.01 -1.30 -0.61
N HIS A 267 -8.19 -2.49 -0.03
CA HIS A 267 -9.21 -2.72 1.01
C HIS A 267 -8.87 -2.01 2.33
N ALA A 268 -7.58 -1.96 2.71
CA ALA A 268 -7.09 -1.18 3.85
C ALA A 268 -7.40 0.32 3.71
N LEU A 269 -7.29 0.84 2.49
CA LEU A 269 -7.57 2.24 2.13
C LEU A 269 -9.06 2.55 1.96
N GLY A 270 -9.94 1.62 2.35
CA GLY A 270 -11.39 1.79 2.29
C GLY A 270 -12.02 1.59 0.91
N LEU A 271 -11.22 1.20 -0.10
CA LEU A 271 -11.68 0.87 -1.43
C LEU A 271 -12.18 -0.58 -1.49
N SER A 272 -12.72 -0.97 -2.63
CA SER A 272 -13.01 -2.36 -2.94
C SER A 272 -12.43 -2.73 -4.29
N SER A 273 -12.31 -4.02 -4.54
CA SER A 273 -11.76 -4.51 -5.79
C SER A 273 -12.50 -5.73 -6.32
N ILE A 274 -12.25 -6.05 -7.59
CA ILE A 274 -12.53 -7.35 -8.17
C ILE A 274 -11.35 -7.82 -9.00
N TRP A 275 -10.96 -9.07 -8.74
CA TRP A 275 -10.06 -9.84 -9.56
C TRP A 275 -10.81 -10.45 -10.76
N ILE A 276 -10.26 -10.26 -11.96
CA ILE A 276 -10.72 -10.89 -13.19
C ILE A 276 -9.58 -11.76 -13.72
N GLY A 277 -9.76 -13.09 -13.63
CA GLY A 277 -8.83 -14.08 -14.20
C GLY A 277 -9.35 -14.73 -15.49
N MET A 278 -10.64 -14.55 -15.81
CA MET A 278 -11.22 -15.03 -17.06
C MET A 278 -11.02 -13.96 -18.14
N ILE A 279 -9.84 -13.99 -18.76
CA ILE A 279 -9.37 -13.01 -19.75
C ILE A 279 -8.93 -13.69 -21.05
N ASP A 280 -9.16 -13.02 -22.16
CA ASP A 280 -8.55 -13.32 -23.45
C ASP A 280 -7.15 -12.70 -23.49
N GLU A 281 -6.14 -13.50 -23.15
CA GLU A 281 -4.75 -13.04 -23.02
C GLU A 281 -4.26 -12.29 -24.27
N LYS A 282 -4.60 -12.80 -25.46
CA LYS A 282 -4.16 -12.22 -26.75
C LYS A 282 -4.76 -10.84 -27.00
N LYS A 283 -6.03 -10.64 -26.66
CA LYS A 283 -6.64 -9.30 -26.76
C LYS A 283 -6.03 -8.33 -25.77
N VAL A 284 -5.79 -8.75 -24.53
CA VAL A 284 -5.16 -7.90 -23.52
C VAL A 284 -3.74 -7.51 -23.95
N GLN A 285 -2.93 -8.46 -24.44
CA GLN A 285 -1.61 -8.21 -25.03
C GLN A 285 -1.66 -7.13 -26.11
N LYS A 286 -2.59 -7.26 -27.07
CA LYS A 286 -2.79 -6.29 -28.14
C LYS A 286 -3.22 -4.90 -27.63
N ILE A 287 -4.07 -4.84 -26.61
CA ILE A 287 -4.50 -3.57 -26.01
C ILE A 287 -3.34 -2.87 -25.29
N LEU A 288 -2.49 -3.64 -24.61
CA LEU A 288 -1.33 -3.14 -23.88
C LEU A 288 -0.12 -2.85 -24.76
N GLY A 289 -0.08 -3.41 -25.98
CA GLY A 289 1.09 -3.31 -26.87
C GLY A 289 2.30 -4.08 -26.33
N THR A 290 2.07 -5.25 -25.72
CA THR A 290 3.11 -6.08 -25.10
C THR A 290 2.94 -7.55 -25.47
N GLU A 291 4.05 -8.27 -25.53
CA GLU A 291 4.07 -9.74 -25.68
C GLU A 291 4.02 -10.47 -24.33
N LEU A 292 4.05 -9.74 -23.21
CA LEU A 292 3.95 -10.33 -21.89
C LEU A 292 2.55 -10.89 -21.64
N ARG A 293 2.49 -12.09 -21.06
CA ARG A 293 1.21 -12.77 -20.83
C ARG A 293 0.54 -12.21 -19.56
N PRO A 294 -0.70 -11.70 -19.64
CA PRO A 294 -1.42 -11.21 -18.47
C PRO A 294 -1.87 -12.37 -17.59
N SER A 295 -1.64 -12.26 -16.28
CA SER A 295 -2.15 -13.17 -15.26
C SER A 295 -3.56 -12.79 -14.80
N SER A 296 -3.81 -11.49 -14.64
CA SER A 296 -5.03 -10.97 -14.05
C SER A 296 -5.26 -9.49 -14.34
N ILE A 297 -6.52 -9.09 -14.28
CA ILE A 297 -6.94 -7.69 -14.23
C ILE A 297 -7.54 -7.44 -12.84
N LEU A 298 -7.06 -6.41 -12.15
CA LEU A 298 -7.57 -5.95 -10.88
C LEU A 298 -8.28 -4.60 -11.05
N CYS A 299 -9.59 -4.61 -10.88
CA CYS A 299 -10.41 -3.40 -10.96
C CYS A 299 -10.68 -2.89 -9.54
N ILE A 300 -10.46 -1.59 -9.29
CA ILE A 300 -10.47 -0.98 -7.96
C ILE A 300 -11.27 0.32 -7.99
N GLY A 301 -12.04 0.56 -6.94
CA GLY A 301 -12.74 1.82 -6.72
C GLY A 301 -13.56 1.82 -5.44
N TYR A 302 -14.24 2.93 -5.18
CA TYR A 302 -15.20 3.01 -4.09
C TYR A 302 -16.40 2.11 -4.36
N PRO A 303 -16.82 1.24 -3.43
CA PRO A 303 -18.00 0.40 -3.63
C PRO A 303 -19.27 1.25 -3.61
N ASP A 304 -20.15 1.09 -4.60
CA ASP A 304 -21.51 1.67 -4.56
C ASP A 304 -22.30 1.16 -3.34
N MET A 305 -22.05 -0.08 -2.97
CA MET A 305 -22.68 -0.75 -1.84
C MET A 305 -21.72 -1.78 -1.26
N ARG A 306 -21.51 -1.73 0.05
CA ARG A 306 -20.76 -2.76 0.77
C ARG A 306 -21.67 -3.95 1.05
N LYS A 307 -21.16 -5.15 0.78
CA LYS A 307 -21.84 -6.41 1.10
C LYS A 307 -20.99 -7.18 2.12
N PRO A 308 -21.62 -7.94 3.04
CA PRO A 308 -20.87 -8.77 4.00
C PRO A 308 -19.97 -9.77 3.28
N PRO A 309 -18.90 -10.31 3.88
CA PRO A 309 -18.02 -11.29 3.24
C PRO A 309 -18.76 -12.56 2.77
N LYS A 310 -18.17 -13.33 1.85
CA LYS A 310 -18.73 -14.64 1.43
C LYS A 310 -18.30 -15.70 2.45
N SER A 311 -19.17 -16.68 2.70
CA SER A 311 -18.78 -17.88 3.45
C SER A 311 -17.60 -18.59 2.77
N ARG A 312 -16.82 -19.29 3.58
CA ARG A 312 -15.67 -20.10 3.16
C ARG A 312 -15.94 -21.57 3.49
N ARG A 313 -15.16 -22.47 2.88
CA ARG A 313 -15.13 -23.88 3.28
C ARG A 313 -14.68 -23.99 4.74
N LYS A 314 -14.95 -25.13 5.39
CA LYS A 314 -14.43 -25.37 6.73
C LYS A 314 -12.91 -25.51 6.65
N LEU A 315 -12.20 -24.94 7.62
CA LEU A 315 -10.73 -24.90 7.61
C LEU A 315 -10.10 -26.31 7.51
N LYS A 316 -10.69 -27.28 8.22
CA LYS A 316 -10.28 -28.69 8.23
C LYS A 316 -10.41 -29.40 6.87
N ASP A 317 -11.21 -28.86 5.95
CA ASP A 317 -11.37 -29.43 4.60
C ASP A 317 -10.27 -28.91 3.65
N LEU A 318 -9.47 -27.92 4.09
CA LEU A 318 -8.44 -27.24 3.29
C LEU A 318 -7.03 -27.49 3.82
N ILE A 319 -6.86 -27.53 5.15
CA ILE A 319 -5.56 -27.71 5.79
C ILE A 319 -5.40 -29.19 6.19
N HIS A 320 -4.36 -29.82 5.65
CA HIS A 320 -3.97 -31.18 5.98
C HIS A 320 -2.69 -31.12 6.83
N VAL A 321 -2.73 -31.70 8.03
CA VAL A 321 -1.57 -31.82 8.91
C VAL A 321 -0.91 -33.16 8.61
N LEU A 322 0.36 -33.10 8.21
CA LEU A 322 1.22 -34.29 8.13
C LEU A 322 1.96 -34.36 9.47
N GLU A 323 1.63 -35.35 10.27
CA GLU A 323 2.40 -35.76 11.44
C GLU A 323 3.31 -36.93 11.01
N ASP A 324 4.46 -37.09 11.67
CA ASP A 324 5.45 -38.14 11.37
C ASP A 324 4.87 -39.57 11.50
#